data_AF-A0A1V5CST3-F1
#
_entry.id   AF-A0A1V5CST3-F1
#
_cell.length_a   1.000
_cell.length_b   1.000
_cell.length_c   1.000
_cell.angle_alpha   90.00
_cell.angle_beta   90.00
_cell.angle_gamma   90.00
#
_symmetry.space_group_name_H-M   'P 1'
#
loop_
_entity.id
_entity.type
_entity.pdbx_description
1 polymer ?
#
loop_
_entity_poly.entity_id
_entity_poly.type
_entity_poly.pdbx_seq_one_letter_code
_entity_poly.pdbx_strand_id
1 'polypeptide(L)'
;MKNVRIEMEGYQETEMCVRCAGECCRLQPGHCLPSEFGSAAAVRAAVTSGLYTVVLLLDAHIRARVVRPHYKEPDRRVGCIFHQANGCELPWPERPYGCRMLRPRERDGEHCEPEGISIVEAARMWEESGYLPPIWACSGIG
;
A
#
# COMPACT_ATOMS: atom_id res chain seq x y z
N MET A 1 -31.41 -9.64 10.42
CA MET A 1 -30.50 -9.85 9.27
C MET A 1 -29.09 -9.96 9.81
N LYS A 2 -28.41 -11.08 9.58
CA LYS A 2 -27.09 -11.34 10.16
C LYS A 2 -26.09 -10.41 9.49
N ASN A 3 -25.53 -9.48 10.27
CA ASN A 3 -24.33 -8.73 9.92
C ASN A 3 -23.18 -9.73 9.82
N VAL A 4 -23.02 -10.35 8.66
CA VAL A 4 -21.78 -11.04 8.32
C VAL A 4 -20.80 -9.95 7.92
N ARG A 5 -20.06 -9.43 8.90
CA ARG A 5 -18.74 -8.87 8.61
C ARG A 5 -17.91 -10.06 8.12
N ILE A 6 -18.00 -10.38 6.83
CA ILE A 6 -16.94 -11.15 6.20
C ILE A 6 -15.73 -10.24 6.40
N GLU A 7 -14.79 -10.67 7.23
CA GLU A 7 -13.45 -10.12 7.25
C GLU A 7 -12.96 -10.27 5.81
N MET A 8 -13.16 -9.21 5.00
CA MET A 8 -12.75 -9.22 3.61
C MET A 8 -11.24 -9.12 3.64
N GLU A 9 -10.65 -10.29 3.70
CA GLU A 9 -9.24 -10.59 3.57
C GLU A 9 -8.64 -9.96 2.30
N GLY A 10 -9.50 -9.69 1.30
CA GLY A 10 -9.21 -9.01 0.04
C GLY A 10 -9.53 -9.92 -1.15
N TYR A 11 -9.10 -9.51 -2.33
CA TYR A 11 -9.13 -10.32 -3.55
C TYR A 11 -7.86 -11.15 -3.65
N GLN A 12 -8.03 -12.48 -3.72
CA GLN A 12 -6.93 -13.38 -4.02
C GLN A 12 -6.55 -13.32 -5.50
N GLU A 13 -5.35 -13.81 -5.81
CA GLU A 13 -4.85 -13.89 -7.17
C GLU A 13 -5.72 -14.80 -8.03
N THR A 14 -6.07 -14.34 -9.23
CA THR A 14 -6.84 -15.10 -10.23
C THR A 14 -5.96 -15.43 -11.44
N GLU A 15 -6.44 -16.28 -12.35
CA GLU A 15 -5.75 -16.53 -13.63
C GLU A 15 -5.50 -15.22 -14.43
N MET A 16 -6.41 -14.25 -14.34
CA MET A 16 -6.21 -12.92 -14.91
C MET A 16 -5.00 -12.21 -14.30
N CYS A 17 -4.83 -12.28 -12.99
CA CYS A 17 -3.68 -11.67 -12.30
C CYS A 17 -2.36 -12.31 -12.73
N VAL A 18 -2.33 -13.65 -12.89
CA VAL A 18 -1.16 -14.38 -13.39
C VAL A 18 -0.79 -13.90 -14.80
N ARG A 19 -1.79 -13.81 -15.71
CA ARG A 19 -1.57 -13.29 -17.07
C ARG A 19 -1.13 -11.82 -17.08
N CYS A 20 -1.67 -11.01 -16.17
CA CYS A 20 -1.34 -9.59 -16.03
C CYS A 20 0.09 -9.35 -15.51
N ALA A 21 0.67 -10.30 -14.75
CA ALA A 21 2.04 -10.21 -14.21
C ALA A 21 2.34 -8.91 -13.43
N GLY A 22 1.34 -8.35 -12.77
CA GLY A 22 1.48 -7.23 -11.85
C GLY A 22 1.62 -5.85 -12.49
N GLU A 23 0.91 -5.55 -13.59
CA GLU A 23 0.86 -4.19 -14.16
C GLU A 23 0.54 -3.10 -13.11
N CYS A 24 -0.32 -3.40 -12.14
CA CYS A 24 -0.61 -2.49 -11.03
C CYS A 24 0.65 -2.11 -10.22
N CYS A 25 1.53 -3.08 -9.97
CA CYS A 25 2.78 -2.88 -9.24
C CYS A 25 3.85 -2.18 -10.09
N ARG A 26 3.77 -2.21 -11.42
CA ARG A 26 4.66 -1.42 -12.29
C ARG A 26 4.31 0.06 -12.23
N LEU A 27 3.03 0.38 -12.09
CA LEU A 27 2.55 1.76 -11.95
C LEU A 27 2.90 2.32 -10.58
N GLN A 28 2.41 1.70 -9.50
CA GLN A 28 2.66 2.18 -8.16
C GLN A 28 2.52 1.08 -7.09
N PRO A 29 3.31 1.15 -5.99
CA PRO A 29 3.08 0.33 -4.81
C PRO A 29 1.73 0.62 -4.15
N GLY A 30 1.05 -0.43 -3.68
CA GLY A 30 -0.17 -0.30 -2.88
C GLY A 30 0.12 0.25 -1.48
N HIS A 31 -0.86 0.96 -0.89
CA HIS A 31 -0.71 1.53 0.45
C HIS A 31 -0.89 0.47 1.55
N CYS A 32 -0.22 0.67 2.68
CA CYS A 32 -0.38 -0.13 3.88
C CYS A 32 -1.31 0.55 4.89
N LEU A 33 -1.85 -0.24 5.82
CA LEU A 33 -2.53 0.23 7.02
C LEU A 33 -1.63 0.08 8.27
N PRO A 34 -1.86 0.86 9.33
CA PRO A 34 -1.09 0.72 10.57
C PRO A 34 -1.15 -0.67 11.19
N SER A 35 -2.31 -1.34 11.09
CA SER A 35 -2.53 -2.68 11.62
C SER A 35 -1.60 -3.75 11.01
N GLU A 36 -1.03 -3.50 9.83
CA GLU A 36 -0.10 -4.42 9.17
C GLU A 36 1.31 -4.42 9.80
N PHE A 37 1.61 -3.46 10.68
CA PHE A 37 2.91 -3.36 11.37
C PHE A 37 2.82 -3.60 12.88
N GLY A 38 1.67 -3.30 13.49
CA GLY A 38 1.42 -3.51 14.92
C GLY A 38 2.21 -2.63 15.90
N SER A 39 3.23 -1.88 15.45
CA SER A 39 3.95 -0.92 16.29
C SER A 39 4.75 0.12 15.50
N ALA A 40 5.03 1.26 16.13
CA ALA A 40 5.93 2.29 15.62
C ALA A 40 7.36 1.77 15.36
N ALA A 41 7.83 0.81 16.17
CA ALA A 41 9.16 0.21 16.03
C ALA A 41 9.25 -0.66 14.76
N ALA A 42 8.21 -1.46 14.49
CA ALA A 42 8.14 -2.26 13.26
C ALA A 42 8.09 -1.37 12.01
N VAL A 43 7.33 -0.27 12.04
CA VAL A 43 7.31 0.72 10.95
C VAL A 43 8.70 1.31 10.72
N ARG A 44 9.39 1.75 11.77
CA ARG A 44 10.77 2.24 11.65
C ARG A 44 11.71 1.20 11.07
N ALA A 45 11.65 -0.05 11.54
CA ALA A 45 12.49 -1.13 11.02
C ALA A 45 12.24 -1.37 9.52
N ALA A 46 10.98 -1.39 9.09
CA ALA A 46 10.59 -1.60 7.70
C ALA A 46 10.99 -0.44 6.77
N VAL A 47 10.97 0.79 7.25
CA VAL A 47 11.44 1.95 6.49
C VAL A 47 12.98 1.96 6.40
N THR A 48 13.67 1.71 7.51
CA THR A 48 15.14 1.70 7.55
C THR A 48 15.74 0.54 6.75
N SER A 49 15.01 -0.57 6.56
CA SER A 49 15.45 -1.67 5.68
C SER A 49 15.46 -1.30 4.20
N GLY A 50 14.81 -0.20 3.80
CA GLY A 50 14.64 0.22 2.41
C GLY A 50 13.52 -0.51 1.66
N LEU A 51 12.79 -1.42 2.33
CA LEU A 51 11.68 -2.16 1.71
C LEU A 51 10.37 -1.36 1.68
N TYR A 52 10.19 -0.43 2.62
CA TYR A 52 9.02 0.43 2.71
C TYR A 52 9.43 1.90 2.77
N THR A 53 8.51 2.78 2.42
CA THR A 53 8.71 4.23 2.49
C THR A 53 7.45 4.93 2.98
N VAL A 54 7.65 6.10 3.58
CA VAL A 54 6.57 7.01 3.95
C VAL A 54 6.37 7.99 2.80
N VAL A 55 5.19 7.96 2.18
CA VAL A 55 4.84 8.87 1.10
C VAL A 55 3.95 9.98 1.64
N LEU A 56 4.36 11.22 1.35
CA LEU A 56 3.55 12.41 1.51
C LEU A 56 2.86 12.71 0.18
N LEU A 57 1.54 12.67 0.18
CA LEU A 57 0.68 13.10 -0.91
C LEU A 57 0.04 14.42 -0.48
N LEU A 58 0.54 15.51 -1.05
CA LEU A 58 0.10 16.87 -0.75
C LEU A 58 -0.34 17.53 -2.04
N ASP A 59 -1.63 17.81 -2.15
CA ASP A 59 -2.21 18.70 -3.15
C ASP A 59 -3.34 19.53 -2.53
N ALA A 60 -4.06 20.31 -3.36
CA ALA A 60 -5.13 21.19 -2.89
C ALA A 60 -6.30 20.44 -2.20
N HIS A 61 -6.44 19.14 -2.45
CA HIS A 61 -7.54 18.29 -2.02
C HIS A 61 -7.09 17.12 -1.14
N ILE A 62 -5.82 16.70 -1.24
CA ILE A 62 -5.28 15.54 -0.54
C ILE A 62 -4.14 15.98 0.39
N ARG A 63 -4.29 15.66 1.66
CA ARG A 63 -3.22 15.68 2.65
C ARG A 63 -3.11 14.30 3.27
N ALA A 64 -2.35 13.43 2.62
CA ALA A 64 -2.21 12.04 3.03
C ALA A 64 -0.75 11.69 3.31
N ARG A 65 -0.52 11.07 4.46
CA ARG A 65 0.74 10.42 4.81
C ARG A 65 0.49 8.94 5.04
N VAL A 66 1.07 8.11 4.18
CA VAL A 66 0.87 6.66 4.24
C VAL A 66 2.19 5.93 4.10
N VAL A 67 2.28 4.75 4.69
CA VAL A 67 3.36 3.80 4.41
C VAL A 67 2.97 2.96 3.20
N ARG A 68 3.94 2.64 2.35
CA ARG A 68 3.80 1.69 1.23
C ARG A 68 5.14 1.02 0.96
N PRO A 69 5.19 -0.09 0.19
CA PRO A 69 6.46 -0.59 -0.31
C PRO A 69 7.25 0.47 -1.06
N HIS A 70 8.56 0.34 -1.04
CA HIS A 70 9.43 1.27 -1.73
C HIS A 70 9.25 1.19 -3.25
N TYR A 71 9.59 2.28 -3.94
CA TYR A 71 9.69 2.27 -5.38
C TYR A 71 10.97 1.58 -5.85
N LYS A 72 10.93 0.89 -6.99
CA LYS A 72 12.13 0.38 -7.67
C LYS A 72 13.02 1.50 -8.17
N GLU A 73 12.40 2.56 -8.71
CA GLU A 73 13.07 3.78 -9.15
C GLU A 73 12.57 4.95 -8.27
N PRO A 74 13.21 5.20 -7.11
CA PRO A 74 12.73 6.17 -6.11
C PRO A 74 12.53 7.58 -6.66
N ASP A 75 13.50 8.09 -7.42
CA ASP A 75 13.48 9.46 -7.94
C ASP A 75 12.35 9.67 -8.95
N ARG A 76 11.97 8.61 -9.65
CA ARG A 76 10.89 8.63 -10.65
C ARG A 76 9.54 8.23 -10.05
N ARG A 77 9.54 7.66 -8.83
CA ARG A 77 8.36 7.07 -8.18
C ARG A 77 7.66 6.04 -9.07
N VAL A 78 8.44 5.17 -9.71
CA VAL A 78 7.96 4.13 -10.63
C VAL A 78 8.32 2.75 -10.11
N GLY A 79 7.37 1.82 -10.27
CA GLY A 79 7.53 0.41 -9.93
C GLY A 79 7.53 0.14 -8.43
N CYS A 80 7.04 -1.03 -8.03
CA CYS A 80 7.11 -1.54 -6.67
C CYS A 80 8.34 -2.40 -6.47
N ILE A 81 9.06 -2.22 -5.35
CA ILE A 81 10.27 -2.99 -5.02
C ILE A 81 10.04 -4.51 -5.03
N PHE A 82 8.86 -4.95 -4.60
CA PHE A 82 8.44 -6.36 -4.55
C PHE A 82 7.95 -6.91 -5.91
N HIS A 83 7.91 -6.11 -6.97
CA HIS A 83 7.51 -6.59 -8.29
C HIS A 83 8.65 -7.39 -8.94
N GLN A 84 8.34 -8.53 -9.53
CA GLN A 84 9.25 -9.38 -10.30
C GLN A 84 8.65 -9.67 -11.68
N ALA A 85 9.39 -10.35 -12.54
CA ALA A 85 8.95 -10.65 -13.91
C ALA A 85 7.62 -11.43 -13.97
N ASN A 86 7.35 -12.27 -12.97
CA ASN A 86 6.17 -13.12 -12.86
C ASN A 86 5.10 -12.64 -11.86
N GLY A 87 5.20 -11.40 -11.35
CA GLY A 87 4.22 -10.86 -10.40
C GLY A 87 4.86 -10.34 -9.11
N CYS A 88 4.10 -10.36 -8.02
CA CYS A 88 4.59 -9.88 -6.72
C CYS A 88 5.33 -11.00 -5.98
N GLU A 89 6.52 -10.72 -5.44
CA GLU A 89 7.28 -11.70 -4.65
C GLU A 89 6.69 -11.96 -3.26
N LEU A 90 5.87 -11.03 -2.75
CA LEU A 90 5.20 -11.23 -1.47
C LEU A 90 4.08 -12.28 -1.59
N PRO A 91 4.02 -13.23 -0.65
CA PRO A 91 2.87 -14.12 -0.53
C PRO A 91 1.62 -13.29 -0.22
N TRP A 92 0.46 -13.76 -0.67
CA TRP A 92 -0.79 -13.01 -0.58
C TRP A 92 -1.09 -12.35 0.80
N PRO A 93 -0.94 -13.02 1.96
CA PRO A 93 -1.28 -12.40 3.25
C PRO A 93 -0.31 -11.29 3.68
N GLU A 94 0.89 -11.24 3.09
CA GLU A 94 1.90 -10.19 3.37
C GLU A 94 1.78 -9.01 2.40
N ARG A 95 0.96 -9.13 1.36
CA ARG A 95 0.75 -8.04 0.40
C ARG A 95 0.06 -6.87 1.12
N PRO A 96 0.52 -5.62 0.88
CA PRO A 96 -0.12 -4.42 1.45
C PRO A 96 -1.62 -4.41 1.23
N TYR A 97 -2.37 -3.84 2.17
CA TYR A 97 -3.81 -3.71 2.10
C TYR A 97 -4.31 -3.21 0.74
N GLY A 98 -3.73 -2.12 0.21
CA GLY A 98 -4.14 -1.57 -1.08
C GLY A 98 -3.90 -2.51 -2.27
N CYS A 99 -2.96 -3.46 -2.16
CA CYS A 99 -2.79 -4.52 -3.15
C CYS A 99 -3.87 -5.60 -3.02
N ARG A 100 -4.22 -5.98 -1.78
CA ARG A 100 -5.26 -6.99 -1.51
C ARG A 100 -6.65 -6.50 -1.85
N MET A 101 -6.91 -5.19 -1.76
CA MET A 101 -8.23 -4.63 -2.04
C MET A 101 -8.43 -4.15 -3.48
N LEU A 102 -7.52 -4.53 -4.38
CA LEU A 102 -7.66 -4.24 -5.80
C LEU A 102 -8.46 -5.35 -6.48
N ARG A 103 -9.73 -5.07 -6.79
CA ARG A 103 -10.61 -6.01 -7.49
C ARG A 103 -10.06 -6.30 -8.88
N PRO A 104 -9.69 -7.56 -9.19
CA PRO A 104 -9.17 -7.90 -10.50
C PRO A 104 -10.17 -7.59 -11.61
N ARG A 105 -9.67 -7.08 -12.74
CA ARG A 105 -10.45 -6.94 -13.97
C ARG A 105 -10.90 -8.31 -14.51
N GLU A 106 -11.91 -8.32 -15.37
CA GLU A 106 -12.41 -9.55 -15.99
C GLU A 106 -11.82 -9.79 -17.39
N ARG A 107 -11.46 -8.72 -18.11
CA ARG A 107 -10.94 -8.81 -19.49
C ARG A 107 -9.61 -8.07 -19.66
N ASP A 108 -8.83 -8.48 -20.66
CA ASP A 108 -7.62 -7.73 -21.04
C ASP A 108 -8.00 -6.35 -21.56
N GLY A 109 -7.16 -5.34 -21.29
CA GLY A 109 -7.41 -3.95 -21.65
C GLY A 109 -8.22 -3.16 -20.61
N GLU A 110 -8.86 -3.83 -19.64
CA GLU A 110 -9.53 -3.18 -18.52
C GLU A 110 -8.57 -2.83 -17.38
N HIS A 111 -9.05 -2.01 -16.44
CA HIS A 111 -8.34 -1.67 -15.21
C HIS A 111 -8.93 -2.44 -14.04
N CYS A 112 -8.06 -2.86 -13.12
CA CYS A 112 -8.52 -3.34 -11.82
C CYS A 112 -9.09 -2.16 -11.01
N GLU A 113 -10.07 -2.43 -10.16
CA GLU A 113 -10.78 -1.38 -9.42
C GLU A 113 -10.38 -1.38 -7.94
N PRO A 114 -9.94 -0.24 -7.37
CA PRO A 114 -9.65 -0.16 -5.95
C PRO A 114 -10.95 -0.18 -5.14
N GLU A 115 -11.03 -1.05 -4.15
CA GLU A 115 -12.14 -1.11 -3.19
C GLU A 115 -11.63 -0.93 -1.74
N GLY A 116 -12.54 -0.81 -0.79
CA GLY A 116 -12.21 -0.71 0.64
C GLY A 116 -11.73 0.68 1.07
N ILE A 117 -10.80 0.70 2.02
CA ILE A 117 -10.27 1.91 2.66
C ILE A 117 -9.50 2.72 1.62
N SER A 118 -9.93 3.97 1.42
CA SER A 118 -9.26 4.91 0.52
C SER A 118 -7.90 5.36 1.09
N ILE A 119 -7.04 5.92 0.25
CA ILE A 119 -5.76 6.50 0.69
C ILE A 119 -5.95 7.61 1.74
N VAL A 120 -7.04 8.39 1.64
CA VAL A 120 -7.35 9.47 2.58
C VAL A 120 -7.72 8.89 3.95
N GLU A 121 -8.55 7.85 3.98
CA GLU A 121 -8.89 7.15 5.21
C GLU A 121 -7.68 6.43 5.82
N ALA A 122 -6.86 5.77 4.99
CA ALA A 122 -5.62 5.16 5.45
C ALA A 122 -4.66 6.18 6.07
N ALA A 123 -4.55 7.38 5.49
CA ALA A 123 -3.74 8.45 6.05
C ALA A 123 -4.24 8.90 7.43
N ARG A 124 -5.55 9.04 7.60
CA ARG A 124 -6.14 9.34 8.91
C ARG A 124 -5.82 8.25 9.93
N MET A 125 -5.92 6.97 9.54
CA MET A 125 -5.54 5.86 10.41
C MET A 125 -4.05 5.92 10.81
N TRP A 126 -3.16 6.30 9.86
CA TRP A 126 -1.75 6.51 10.15
C TRP A 126 -1.49 7.65 11.14
N GLU A 127 -2.24 8.74 11.04
CA GLU A 127 -2.18 9.85 12.01
C GLU A 127 -2.67 9.42 13.39
N GLU A 128 -3.81 8.73 13.46
CA GLU A 128 -4.44 8.28 14.71
C GLU A 128 -3.62 7.17 15.41
N SER A 129 -2.87 6.36 14.66
CA SER A 129 -2.09 5.24 15.22
C SER A 129 -0.92 5.67 16.11
N GLY A 130 -0.39 6.88 15.94
CA GLY A 130 0.84 7.33 16.60
C GLY A 130 2.11 6.60 16.17
N TYR A 131 2.07 5.78 15.10
CA TYR A 131 3.24 5.00 14.66
C TYR A 131 4.24 5.83 13.86
N LEU A 132 3.75 6.87 13.19
CA LEU A 132 4.57 7.83 12.47
C LEU A 132 4.78 9.07 13.34
N PRO A 133 6.00 9.62 13.43
CA PRO A 133 6.24 10.87 14.16
C PRO A 133 5.33 11.98 13.61
N PRO A 134 4.93 12.99 14.40
CA PRO A 134 4.13 14.10 13.87
C PRO A 134 4.86 14.79 12.70
N ILE A 135 4.12 15.28 11.69
CA ILE A 135 4.74 15.93 10.52
C ILE A 135 5.59 17.15 10.91
N TRP A 136 5.26 17.81 12.01
CA TRP A 136 5.98 18.96 12.58
C TRP A 136 7.23 18.57 13.38
N ALA A 137 7.38 17.30 13.79
CA ALA A 137 8.51 16.82 14.58
C ALA A 137 9.80 16.62 13.74
N CYS A 138 9.70 16.63 12.40
CA CYS A 138 10.87 16.57 11.51
C CYS A 138 11.64 17.90 11.40
N SER A 139 11.22 18.96 12.10
CA SER A 139 11.84 20.29 12.03
C SER A 139 12.99 20.50 13.05
N GLY A 140 13.42 19.45 13.75
CA GLY A 140 14.30 19.53 14.93
C GLY A 140 15.73 19.02 14.74
N ILE A 141 16.21 18.81 13.52
CA ILE A 141 17.64 18.52 13.27
C ILE A 141 18.23 19.78 12.64
N GLY A 142 18.64 20.71 13.50
CA GLY A 142 19.58 21.79 13.20
C GLY A 142 20.95 21.44 13.76
#